data_AF-A0A6B3SK16-F1
#
_entry.id   AF-A0A6B3SK16-F1
#
_cell.length_a   1.000
_cell.length_b   1.000
_cell.length_c   1.000
_cell.angle_alpha   90.00
_cell.angle_beta   90.00
_cell.angle_gamma   90.00
#
_symmetry.space_group_name_H-M   'P 1'
#
loop_
_entity.id
_entity.type
_entity.pdbx_description
1 polymer ?
#
loop_
_entity_poly.entity_id
_entity_poly.type
_entity_poly.pdbx_seq_one_letter_code
_entity_poly.pdbx_strand_id
1 'polypeptide(L)' 'MNYNWNWRIFWEPSPDGVGTYLDTLWSGLAWTLATALSAWIM' A
#
# COMPACT_ATOMS: atom_id res chain seq x y z
N MET A 1 -21.27 -3.28 20.32
CA MET A 1 -20.56 -2.88 19.09
C MET A 1 -19.87 -4.12 18.50
N ASN A 2 -20.38 -4.67 17.39
CA ASN A 2 -19.72 -5.78 16.68
C ASN A 2 -19.26 -5.21 15.32
N TYR A 3 -18.06 -4.64 15.30
CA TYR A 3 -17.45 -4.17 14.05
C TYR A 3 -16.82 -5.39 13.37
N ASN A 4 -17.47 -5.89 12.32
CA ASN A 4 -16.93 -6.95 11.49
C ASN A 4 -15.98 -6.30 10.49
N TRP A 5 -14.69 -6.30 10.83
CA TRP A 5 -13.65 -5.74 9.97
C TRP A 5 -13.53 -6.56 8.68
N ASN A 6 -13.67 -5.90 7.54
CA ASN A 6 -13.68 -6.57 6.24
C ASN A 6 -12.25 -6.68 5.69
N TRP A 7 -11.53 -7.73 6.09
CA TRP A 7 -10.16 -8.01 5.61
C TRP A 7 -10.06 -8.22 4.09
N ARG A 8 -11.19 -8.42 3.39
CA ARG A 8 -11.22 -8.63 1.94
C ARG A 8 -11.05 -7.34 1.13
N ILE A 9 -11.29 -6.17 1.73
CA ILE A 9 -11.08 -4.85 1.10
C ILE A 9 -9.66 -4.67 0.54
N PHE A 10 -8.68 -5.32 1.17
CA PHE A 10 -7.27 -5.31 0.77
C PHE A 10 -7.02 -5.97 -0.60
N TRP A 11 -7.87 -6.91 -0.98
CA TRP A 11 -7.81 -7.65 -2.24
C TRP A 11 -8.75 -7.08 -3.30
N GLU A 12 -9.57 -6.08 -2.93
CA GLU A 12 -10.41 -5.38 -3.89
C GLU A 12 -9.53 -4.48 -4.79
N PRO A 13 -9.90 -4.31 -6.07
CA PRO A 13 -9.18 -3.45 -6.99
C PRO A 13 -9.23 -2.00 -6.49
N SER A 14 -8.08 -1.33 -6.51
CA SER A 14 -8.00 0.10 -6.22
C SER A 14 -8.79 0.90 -7.27
N PRO A 15 -9.30 2.10 -6.91
CA PRO A 15 -10.08 2.96 -7.80
C PRO A 15 -9.38 3.28 -9.13
N ASP A 16 -8.05 3.22 -9.11
CA ASP A 16 -7.16 3.48 -10.24
C ASP A 16 -7.10 2.32 -11.25
N GLY A 17 -7.63 1.13 -10.90
CA GLY A 17 -7.71 -0.04 -11.78
C GLY A 17 -6.38 -0.75 -12.07
N VAL A 18 -5.27 -0.27 -11.50
CA VAL A 18 -3.91 -0.74 -11.79
C VAL A 18 -3.48 -1.92 -10.89
N GLY A 19 -4.12 -2.10 -9.73
CA GLY A 19 -3.77 -3.14 -8.75
C GLY A 19 -4.80 -3.27 -7.64
N THR A 20 -4.51 -4.09 -6.63
CA THR A 20 -5.31 -4.17 -5.40
C THR A 20 -4.96 -3.05 -4.43
N TYR A 21 -5.79 -2.80 -3.43
CA TYR A 21 -5.44 -1.87 -2.34
C TYR A 21 -4.11 -2.23 -1.63
N LEU A 22 -3.76 -3.52 -1.57
CA LEU A 22 -2.45 -3.93 -1.06
C LEU A 22 -1.29 -3.51 -1.98
N ASP A 23 -1.48 -3.57 -3.30
CA ASP A 23 -0.46 -3.20 -4.28
C ASP A 23 -0.10 -1.72 -4.17
N THR A 24 -1.10 -0.85 -4.04
CA THR A 24 -0.89 0.59 -3.85
C THR A 24 -0.16 0.90 -2.54
N LEU A 25 -0.50 0.21 -1.44
CA LEU A 25 0.21 0.31 -0.17
C LEU A 25 1.68 -0.11 -0.28
N TRP A 26 1.95 -1.24 -0.93
CA TRP A 26 3.31 -1.75 -1.15
C TRP A 26 4.14 -0.82 -2.04
N SER A 27 3.55 -0.28 -3.09
CA SER A 27 4.20 0.69 -3.98
C SER A 27 4.63 1.95 -3.22
N GLY A 28 3.74 2.54 -2.40
CA GLY A 28 4.06 3.68 -1.56
C GLY A 28 5.15 3.39 -0.50
N LEU A 29 5.13 2.18 0.08
CA LEU A 29 6.16 1.72 1.01
C LEU A 29 7.51 1.59 0.31
N ALA A 30 7.56 0.96 -0.86
CA ALA A 30 8.76 0.82 -1.67
C ALA A 30 9.37 2.18 -2.01
N TRP A 31 8.55 3.16 -2.41
CA TRP A 31 9.00 4.53 -2.68
C TRP A 31 9.58 5.21 -1.43
N THR A 32 8.93 5.05 -0.29
CA THR A 32 9.40 5.63 0.99
C THR A 32 10.75 5.01 1.40
N LEU A 33 10.89 3.69 1.28
CA LEU A 33 12.16 3.00 1.55
C LEU A 33 13.25 3.42 0.58
N ALA A 34 12.96 3.48 -0.72
CA ALA A 34 13.91 3.93 -1.72
C ALA A 34 14.41 5.35 -1.41
N THR A 35 13.48 6.27 -1.08
CA THR A 35 13.81 7.65 -0.70
C THR A 35 14.64 7.71 0.57
N ALA A 36 14.28 6.93 1.61
CA ALA A 36 15.03 6.89 2.86
C ALA A 36 16.45 6.33 2.67
N LEU A 37 16.61 5.29 1.84
CA LEU A 37 17.92 4.73 1.50
C LEU A 37 18.75 5.71 0.66
N SER A 38 18.15 6.40 -0.31
CA SER A 38 18.83 7.44 -1.08
C SER A 38 19.29 8.60 -0.20
N ALA A 39 18.48 9.01 0.79
CA ALA A 39 18.84 10.03 1.75
C ALA A 39 19.91 9.58 2.77
N TRP A 40 20.10 8.27 2.95
CA TRP A 40 21.17 7.74 3.79
C TRP A 40 22.51 7.67 3.04
N ILE A 41 22.46 7.39 1.73
CA ILE A 41 23.65 7.25 0.88
C ILE A 41 24.28 8.61 0.52
N MET A 42 23.46 9.67 0.37
CA MET A 42 23.89 11.03 0.06
C MET A 42 24.12 11.87 1.30
#